data_AF-A0A9W3DI41-F1
#
_entry.id   AF-A0A9W3DI41-F1
#
_cell.length_a   1.000
_cell.length_b   1.000
_cell.length_c   1.000
_cell.angle_alpha   90.00
_cell.angle_beta   90.00
_cell.angle_gamma   90.00
#
_symmetry.space_group_name_H-M   'P 1'
#
loop_
_entity.id
_entity.type
_entity.pdbx_description
1 polymer ?
#
loop_
_entity_poly.entity_id
_entity_poly.type
_entity_poly.pdbx_seq_one_letter_code
_entity_poly.pdbx_strand_id
1 'polypeptide(L)'
;MYILLLVLETLMSYVSACLVSVGIKDTHSPVDCESAANWLAMNSSDYQDPNWVRQNTVPCPRCELRIIENQDWSLKMKCLPPCSYDFCWRCRGVWTEHGGENGLDLYTCIHDEYEETVLGNTAESAADRYRDCHQNWTNNESLMQLAKAKLQQLHTDIIPGLSNKQLATVQQLQFIAEAWSQIMESRRVLKWSYAYAYYLREDQVEKQAFLKLKQDKAEIPLRKLYNYAEDELNALLDSDGPSENFNKFRSDLSDWTRITRITTSFL
;
A
#
# COMPACT_ATOMS: atom_id res chain seq x y z
N MET A 1 -12.53 23.69 20.65
CA MET A 1 -11.10 23.61 20.26
C MET A 1 -10.24 22.98 21.36
N TYR A 2 -10.32 23.46 22.61
CA TYR A 2 -9.56 22.91 23.76
C TYR A 2 -9.86 21.43 24.08
N ILE A 3 -11.12 20.99 23.96
CA ILE A 3 -11.51 19.59 24.24
C ILE A 3 -11.00 18.62 23.17
N LEU A 4 -10.92 19.05 21.90
CA LEU A 4 -10.38 18.23 20.81
C LEU A 4 -8.85 18.05 20.94
N LEU A 5 -8.15 19.11 21.37
CA LEU A 5 -6.72 19.07 21.69
C LEU A 5 -6.43 18.15 22.88
N LEU A 6 -7.24 18.22 23.96
CA LEU A 6 -7.09 17.34 25.11
C LEU A 6 -7.34 15.87 24.77
N VAL A 7 -8.32 15.56 23.90
CA VAL A 7 -8.57 14.19 23.41
C VAL A 7 -7.44 13.70 22.50
N LEU A 8 -6.88 14.55 21.64
CA LEU A 8 -5.71 14.21 20.82
C LEU A 8 -4.45 14.02 21.67
N GLU A 9 -4.21 14.87 22.68
CA GLU A 9 -3.07 14.76 23.59
C GLU A 9 -3.17 13.52 24.50
N THR A 10 -4.38 13.19 24.98
CA THR A 10 -4.58 11.92 25.72
C THR A 10 -4.43 10.71 24.81
N LEU A 11 -5.03 10.69 23.61
CA LEU A 11 -4.83 9.60 22.64
C LEU A 11 -3.35 9.43 22.27
N MET A 12 -2.62 10.53 22.06
CA MET A 12 -1.18 10.48 21.79
C MET A 12 -0.35 10.01 22.99
N SER A 13 -0.75 10.32 24.21
CA SER A 13 -0.08 9.82 25.42
C SER A 13 -0.30 8.30 25.63
N TYR A 14 -1.48 7.77 25.28
CA TYR A 14 -1.75 6.33 25.33
C TYR A 14 -1.03 5.56 24.21
N VAL A 15 -0.93 6.14 23.00
CA VAL A 15 -0.14 5.55 21.90
C VAL A 15 1.35 5.52 22.24
N SER A 16 1.87 6.54 22.94
CA SER A 16 3.28 6.61 23.38
C SER A 16 3.61 5.62 24.51
N ALA A 17 2.68 5.37 25.45
CA ALA A 17 2.90 4.47 26.58
C ALA A 17 2.95 2.97 26.18
N CYS A 18 2.25 2.56 25.13
CA CYS A 18 2.25 1.15 24.65
C CYS A 18 3.54 0.74 23.92
N LEU A 19 4.28 1.68 23.35
CA LEU A 19 5.50 1.40 22.57
C LEU A 19 6.66 0.86 23.43
N VAL A 20 6.65 1.13 24.74
CA VAL A 20 7.81 0.90 25.62
C VAL A 20 7.76 -0.45 26.36
N SER A 21 6.57 -1.02 26.61
CA SER A 21 6.43 -2.21 27.47
C SER A 21 6.52 -3.55 26.73
N VAL A 22 6.35 -3.59 25.40
CA VAL A 22 6.28 -4.84 24.62
C VAL A 22 7.29 -4.89 23.45
N GLY A 23 8.15 -3.87 23.31
CA GLY A 23 9.14 -3.80 22.22
C GLY A 23 8.54 -3.59 20.83
N ILE A 24 7.24 -3.26 20.75
CA ILE A 24 6.55 -2.94 19.50
C ILE A 24 6.89 -1.50 19.13
N LYS A 25 7.54 -1.31 17.98
CA LYS A 25 8.04 0.01 17.53
C LYS A 25 7.01 0.85 16.78
N ASP A 26 5.93 0.23 16.32
CA ASP A 26 4.92 0.88 15.49
C ASP A 26 3.55 0.87 16.17
N THR A 27 2.75 1.91 15.93
CA THR A 27 1.32 1.89 16.22
C THR A 27 0.69 0.68 15.52
N HIS A 28 -0.09 -0.11 16.26
CA HIS A 28 -0.64 -1.38 15.78
C HIS A 28 -2.16 -1.45 15.72
N SER A 29 -2.85 -0.31 15.84
CA SER A 29 -4.29 -0.21 15.51
C SER A 29 -4.53 -0.73 14.08
N PRO A 30 -5.52 -1.63 13.85
CA PRO A 30 -6.65 -1.96 14.73
C PRO A 30 -6.44 -3.11 15.73
N VAL A 31 -5.25 -3.71 15.81
CA VAL A 31 -4.95 -4.85 16.68
C VAL A 31 -4.64 -4.37 18.10
N ASP A 32 -5.09 -5.11 19.11
CA ASP A 32 -4.70 -4.86 20.50
C ASP A 32 -3.23 -5.26 20.76
N CYS A 33 -2.64 -4.78 21.86
CA CYS A 33 -1.21 -4.98 22.13
C CYS A 33 -0.84 -6.47 22.28
N GLU A 34 -1.71 -7.28 22.89
CA GLU A 34 -1.44 -8.69 23.16
C GLU A 34 -1.43 -9.48 21.85
N SER A 35 -2.45 -9.30 21.01
CA SER A 35 -2.52 -9.90 19.68
C SER A 35 -1.37 -9.45 18.78
N ALA A 36 -0.97 -8.18 18.85
CA ALA A 36 0.17 -7.67 18.09
C ALA A 36 1.50 -8.31 18.54
N ALA A 37 1.70 -8.48 19.85
CA ALA A 37 2.88 -9.15 20.40
C ALA A 37 2.95 -10.63 19.98
N ASN A 38 1.81 -11.32 20.06
CA ASN A 38 1.69 -12.72 19.64
C ASN A 38 1.99 -12.87 18.14
N TRP A 39 1.49 -11.95 17.30
CA TRP A 39 1.77 -11.94 15.86
C TRP A 39 3.26 -11.84 15.57
N LEU A 40 3.94 -10.88 16.21
CA LEU A 40 5.38 -10.69 16.04
C LEU A 40 6.19 -11.88 16.55
N ALA A 41 5.77 -12.49 17.66
CA ALA A 41 6.41 -13.69 18.20
C ALA A 41 6.30 -14.87 17.22
N MET A 42 5.12 -15.10 16.64
CA MET A 42 4.90 -16.14 15.62
C MET A 42 5.79 -15.93 14.38
N ASN A 43 5.99 -14.69 13.97
CA ASN A 43 6.82 -14.37 12.80
C ASN A 43 8.32 -14.49 13.09
N SER A 44 8.74 -14.43 14.35
CA SER A 44 10.15 -14.57 14.77
C SER A 44 10.62 -16.02 14.87
N SER A 45 9.68 -16.97 15.02
CA SER A 45 9.96 -18.41 14.90
C SER A 45 9.90 -18.81 13.44
N ASP A 46 11.05 -19.08 12.83
CA ASP A 46 11.23 -19.39 11.40
C ASP A 46 10.13 -20.28 10.79
N TYR A 47 9.15 -19.65 10.12
CA TYR A 47 8.41 -20.28 9.03
C TYR A 47 9.04 -19.83 7.71
N GLN A 48 10.04 -20.56 7.23
CA GLN A 48 10.47 -20.45 5.85
C GLN A 48 9.57 -21.35 4.99
N ASP A 49 8.65 -20.72 4.24
CA ASP A 49 7.74 -21.42 3.35
C ASP A 49 8.50 -21.97 2.12
N PRO A 50 8.59 -23.30 1.93
CA PRO A 50 9.15 -23.87 0.71
C PRO A 50 8.34 -23.51 -0.56
N ASN A 51 7.13 -22.94 -0.42
CA ASN A 51 6.31 -22.44 -1.52
C ASN A 51 6.40 -20.91 -1.75
N TRP A 52 7.28 -20.18 -1.05
CA TRP A 52 7.48 -18.73 -1.24
C TRP A 52 7.62 -18.34 -2.71
N VAL A 53 8.39 -19.14 -3.46
CA VAL A 53 8.65 -18.95 -4.89
C VAL A 53 7.36 -19.04 -5.72
N ARG A 54 6.38 -19.89 -5.38
CA ARG A 54 5.12 -19.99 -6.13
C ARG A 54 4.16 -18.84 -5.84
N GLN A 55 4.17 -18.31 -4.63
CA GLN A 55 3.22 -17.29 -4.17
C GLN A 55 3.66 -15.87 -4.51
N ASN A 56 4.98 -15.63 -4.57
CA ASN A 56 5.55 -14.32 -4.87
C ASN A 56 6.02 -14.20 -6.31
N THR A 57 5.68 -15.18 -7.17
CA THR A 57 5.97 -15.12 -8.60
C THR A 57 4.74 -15.37 -9.45
N VAL A 58 4.55 -14.52 -10.45
CA VAL A 58 3.52 -14.70 -11.49
C VAL A 58 4.21 -15.20 -12.76
N PRO A 59 3.66 -16.23 -13.44
CA PRO A 59 4.18 -16.67 -14.73
C PRO A 59 3.90 -15.61 -15.79
N CYS A 60 4.91 -15.29 -16.61
CA CYS A 60 4.74 -14.46 -17.78
C CYS A 60 3.71 -15.09 -18.73
N PRO A 61 2.66 -14.38 -19.17
CA PRO A 61 1.65 -14.93 -20.09
C PRO A 61 2.21 -15.31 -21.48
N ARG A 62 3.42 -14.85 -21.82
CA ARG A 62 4.05 -15.10 -23.13
C ARG A 62 5.06 -16.24 -23.13
N CYS A 63 5.82 -16.41 -22.05
CA CYS A 63 6.91 -17.40 -21.98
C CYS A 63 6.89 -18.27 -20.72
N GLU A 64 5.88 -18.10 -19.86
CA GLU A 64 5.67 -18.83 -18.61
C GLU A 64 6.78 -18.71 -17.57
N LEU A 65 7.83 -17.95 -17.86
CA LEU A 65 8.87 -17.64 -16.89
C LEU A 65 8.25 -16.95 -15.68
N ARG A 66 8.47 -17.52 -14.49
CA ARG A 66 8.00 -16.97 -13.22
C ARG A 66 8.84 -15.75 -12.84
N ILE A 67 8.17 -14.62 -12.66
CA ILE A 67 8.79 -13.34 -12.33
C ILE A 67 8.31 -12.95 -10.95
N ILE A 68 9.24 -12.52 -10.09
CA ILE A 68 8.93 -12.01 -8.75
C ILE A 68 8.16 -10.70 -8.89
N GLU A 69 7.13 -10.49 -8.06
CA GLU A 69 6.38 -9.22 -8.01
C GLU A 69 7.34 -8.03 -7.98
N ASN A 70 7.02 -6.98 -8.76
CA ASN A 70 7.81 -5.76 -8.65
C ASN A 70 7.70 -5.23 -7.23
N GLN A 71 8.84 -4.92 -6.62
CA GLN A 71 8.91 -4.37 -5.28
C GLN A 71 8.40 -2.91 -5.20
N ASP A 72 8.06 -2.31 -6.33
CA ASP A 72 7.73 -0.89 -6.50
C ASP A 72 6.23 -0.60 -6.62
N TRP A 73 5.36 -1.55 -6.26
CA TRP A 73 3.89 -1.46 -6.31
C TRP A 73 3.24 -1.33 -7.69
N SER A 74 4.02 -1.31 -8.76
CA SER A 74 3.48 -1.22 -10.11
C SER A 74 2.74 -2.50 -10.47
N LEU A 75 1.50 -2.38 -10.98
CA LEU A 75 0.85 -3.51 -11.65
C LEU A 75 1.56 -3.86 -12.96
N LYS A 76 2.41 -2.98 -13.49
CA LYS A 76 3.18 -3.24 -14.71
C LYS A 76 4.36 -4.15 -14.39
N MET A 77 4.23 -5.40 -14.74
CA MET A 77 5.35 -6.34 -14.77
C MET A 77 6.05 -6.26 -16.10
N LYS A 78 7.39 -6.37 -16.08
CA LYS A 78 8.19 -6.56 -17.29
C LYS A 78 8.92 -7.90 -17.20
N CYS A 79 8.70 -8.76 -18.18
CA CYS A 79 9.39 -10.04 -18.25
C CYS A 79 10.90 -9.84 -18.48
N LEU A 80 11.70 -10.73 -17.88
CA LEU A 80 13.15 -10.74 -18.08
C LEU A 80 13.50 -11.01 -19.56
N PRO A 81 14.60 -10.43 -20.08
CA PRO A 81 15.11 -10.76 -21.41
C PRO A 81 15.34 -12.28 -21.58
N PRO A 82 15.11 -12.85 -22.77
CA PRO A 82 14.86 -12.19 -24.06
C PRO A 82 13.39 -11.81 -24.32
N CYS A 83 12.47 -12.12 -23.39
CA CYS A 83 11.03 -11.94 -23.63
C CYS A 83 10.60 -10.47 -23.59
N SER A 84 11.02 -9.73 -22.55
CA SER A 84 10.75 -8.29 -22.37
C SER A 84 9.29 -7.85 -22.54
N TYR A 85 8.34 -8.76 -22.30
CA TYR A 85 6.91 -8.52 -22.41
C TYR A 85 6.38 -7.76 -21.19
N ASP A 86 5.62 -6.68 -21.43
CA ASP A 86 4.98 -5.87 -20.39
C ASP A 86 3.53 -6.34 -20.17
N PHE A 87 3.18 -6.70 -18.94
CA PHE A 87 1.86 -7.23 -18.58
C PHE A 87 1.39 -6.77 -17.20
N CYS A 88 0.09 -6.90 -16.94
CA CYS A 88 -0.50 -6.60 -15.64
C CYS A 88 -0.29 -7.77 -14.67
N TRP A 89 0.30 -7.52 -13.50
CA TRP A 89 0.45 -8.50 -12.42
C TRP A 89 -0.88 -9.16 -12.04
N ARG A 90 -1.97 -8.39 -12.06
CA ARG A 90 -3.30 -8.82 -11.60
C ARG A 90 -4.07 -9.64 -12.64
N CYS A 91 -4.40 -9.08 -13.81
CA CYS A 91 -5.15 -9.83 -14.83
C CYS A 91 -4.29 -10.70 -15.74
N ARG A 92 -2.96 -10.54 -15.72
CA ARG A 92 -2.04 -11.13 -16.71
C ARG A 92 -2.29 -10.66 -18.16
N GLY A 93 -3.11 -9.63 -18.36
CA GLY A 93 -3.35 -9.00 -19.65
C GLY A 93 -2.19 -8.10 -20.10
N VAL A 94 -2.17 -7.73 -21.38
CA VAL A 94 -1.13 -6.84 -21.93
C VAL A 94 -1.24 -5.45 -21.29
N TRP A 95 -0.10 -4.85 -20.95
CA TRP A 95 -0.09 -3.56 -20.28
C TRP A 95 -0.65 -2.42 -21.14
N THR A 96 -0.49 -2.50 -22.47
CA THR A 96 -0.94 -1.45 -23.40
C THR A 96 -2.45 -1.26 -23.45
N GLU A 97 -3.23 -2.27 -23.04
CA GLU A 97 -4.70 -2.20 -22.96
C GLU A 97 -5.18 -1.59 -21.63
N HIS A 98 -4.27 -1.35 -20.69
CA HIS A 98 -4.57 -0.71 -19.41
C HIS A 98 -4.41 0.82 -19.55
N GLY A 99 -5.44 1.48 -20.08
CA GLY A 99 -5.54 2.94 -20.18
C GLY A 99 -6.68 3.39 -21.11
N GLY A 100 -7.65 4.15 -20.60
CA GLY A 100 -8.64 4.83 -21.45
C GLY A 100 -8.03 6.00 -22.24
N GLU A 101 -8.74 6.42 -23.31
CA GLU A 101 -8.32 7.41 -24.34
C GLU A 101 -7.85 8.79 -23.82
N ASN A 102 -7.98 9.07 -22.52
CA ASN A 102 -7.64 10.36 -21.91
C ASN A 102 -6.44 10.30 -20.94
N GLY A 103 -5.72 9.18 -20.85
CA GLY A 103 -4.58 9.02 -19.95
C GLY A 103 -4.93 9.07 -18.44
N LEU A 104 -6.22 9.14 -18.10
CA LEU A 104 -6.73 9.26 -16.74
C LEU A 104 -7.52 8.03 -16.26
N ASP A 105 -7.79 7.07 -17.14
CA ASP A 105 -8.54 5.84 -16.84
C ASP A 105 -7.62 4.61 -16.83
N LEU A 106 -6.61 4.62 -15.97
CA LEU A 106 -5.61 3.54 -15.87
C LEU A 106 -6.06 2.32 -15.02
N TYR A 107 -7.38 2.07 -14.90
CA TYR A 107 -7.89 1.23 -13.79
C TYR A 107 -9.04 0.27 -14.06
N THR A 108 -9.50 0.09 -15.29
CA THR A 108 -10.39 -1.04 -15.63
C THR A 108 -9.56 -2.19 -16.16
N CYS A 109 -9.12 -3.08 -15.28
CA CYS A 109 -8.77 -4.45 -15.68
C CYS A 109 -10.08 -5.06 -16.21
N ILE A 110 -10.29 -5.04 -17.53
CA ILE A 110 -11.56 -5.46 -18.18
C ILE A 110 -11.87 -6.95 -17.89
N HIS A 111 -10.87 -7.71 -17.43
CA HIS A 111 -10.99 -9.08 -16.96
C HIS A 111 -11.02 -9.16 -15.43
N ASP A 112 -12.06 -8.59 -14.79
CA ASP A 112 -12.49 -9.02 -13.45
C ASP A 112 -13.10 -10.44 -13.48
N GLU A 113 -13.25 -11.06 -14.66
CA GLU A 113 -13.62 -12.46 -14.83
C GLU A 113 -12.42 -13.43 -14.75
N TYR A 114 -11.50 -13.22 -13.80
CA TYR A 114 -10.75 -14.39 -13.33
C TYR A 114 -11.64 -15.13 -12.34
N GLU A 115 -12.39 -16.08 -12.88
CA GLU A 115 -13.21 -17.10 -12.21
C GLU A 115 -13.12 -17.06 -10.69
N GLU A 116 -14.18 -16.52 -10.10
CA GLU A 116 -14.63 -16.83 -8.75
C GLU A 116 -14.90 -18.35 -8.65
N THR A 117 -13.83 -19.14 -8.54
CA THR A 117 -13.88 -20.54 -8.10
C THR A 117 -13.23 -20.65 -6.73
N VAL A 118 -13.63 -19.76 -5.81
CA VAL A 118 -13.41 -19.94 -4.36
C VAL A 118 -14.74 -19.83 -3.60
N LEU A 119 -15.78 -20.41 -4.17
CA LEU A 119 -16.88 -21.02 -3.40
C LEU A 119 -16.75 -22.54 -3.49
N GLY A 120 -15.52 -23.02 -3.29
CA GLY A 120 -15.24 -24.43 -3.04
C GLY A 120 -15.19 -24.64 -1.54
N ASN A 121 -16.17 -25.37 -1.01
CA ASN A 121 -16.22 -25.89 0.35
C ASN A 121 -14.96 -26.70 0.73
N THR A 122 -13.88 -26.00 1.05
CA THR A 122 -12.74 -26.55 1.77
C THR A 122 -12.63 -25.75 3.05
N ALA A 123 -12.68 -26.44 4.19
CA ALA A 123 -12.36 -25.81 5.45
C ALA A 123 -10.92 -25.30 5.35
N GLU A 124 -10.76 -24.00 5.17
CA GLU A 124 -9.45 -23.36 5.09
C GLU A 124 -8.71 -23.66 6.39
N SER A 125 -7.54 -24.27 6.30
CA SER A 125 -6.80 -24.65 7.50
C SER A 125 -6.30 -23.40 8.22
N ALA A 126 -6.11 -23.47 9.54
CA ALA A 126 -5.51 -22.37 10.29
C ALA A 126 -4.13 -21.96 9.73
N ALA A 127 -3.41 -22.89 9.09
CA ALA A 127 -2.13 -22.63 8.44
C ALA A 127 -2.26 -21.82 7.15
N ASP A 128 -3.33 -22.02 6.37
CA ASP A 128 -3.57 -21.27 5.13
C ASP A 128 -3.98 -19.83 5.45
N ARG A 129 -4.86 -19.64 6.44
CA ARG A 129 -5.22 -18.29 6.92
C ARG A 129 -4.02 -17.51 7.47
N TYR A 130 -3.17 -18.17 8.26
CA TYR A 130 -1.94 -17.55 8.76
C TYR A 130 -1.05 -17.10 7.60
N ARG A 131 -0.85 -17.96 6.60
CA ARG A 131 -0.02 -17.68 5.42
C ARG A 131 -0.50 -16.45 4.67
N ASP A 132 -1.79 -16.37 4.36
CA ASP A 132 -2.36 -15.26 3.61
C ASP A 132 -2.26 -13.95 4.39
N CYS A 133 -2.56 -13.97 5.69
CA CYS A 133 -2.42 -12.80 6.55
C CYS A 133 -0.94 -12.37 6.69
N HIS A 134 -0.03 -13.34 6.82
CA HIS A 134 1.41 -13.08 6.95
C HIS A 134 2.02 -12.47 5.68
N GLN A 135 1.65 -13.00 4.51
CA GLN A 135 2.10 -12.46 3.22
C GLN A 135 1.65 -11.01 3.06
N ASN A 136 0.37 -10.72 3.30
CA ASN A 136 -0.16 -9.36 3.18
C ASN A 136 0.42 -8.39 4.23
N TRP A 137 0.67 -8.88 5.45
CA TRP A 137 1.36 -8.12 6.49
C TRP A 137 2.80 -7.76 6.08
N THR A 138 3.57 -8.73 5.59
CA THR A 138 4.97 -8.55 5.18
C THR A 138 5.09 -7.65 3.96
N ASN A 139 4.16 -7.78 3.02
CA ASN A 139 4.06 -6.88 1.88
C ASN A 139 3.83 -5.46 2.39
N ASN A 140 2.78 -5.20 3.17
CA ASN A 140 2.51 -3.85 3.66
C ASN A 140 3.64 -3.28 4.55
N GLU A 141 4.37 -4.11 5.29
CA GLU A 141 5.58 -3.71 6.02
C GLU A 141 6.68 -3.21 5.08
N SER A 142 7.07 -4.01 4.09
CA SER A 142 8.12 -3.65 3.13
C SER A 142 7.80 -2.35 2.41
N LEU A 143 6.53 -2.23 2.02
CA LEU A 143 5.95 -1.08 1.34
C LEU A 143 5.90 0.17 2.23
N MET A 144 5.57 0.02 3.51
CA MET A 144 5.67 1.10 4.49
C MET A 144 7.11 1.61 4.63
N GLN A 145 8.11 0.71 4.65
CA GLN A 145 9.52 1.11 4.74
C GLN A 145 10.00 1.85 3.48
N LEU A 146 9.57 1.42 2.29
CA LEU A 146 9.86 2.14 1.04
C LEU A 146 9.27 3.57 1.07
N ALA A 147 8.01 3.71 1.48
CA ALA A 147 7.37 5.04 1.61
C ALA A 147 8.11 5.92 2.63
N LYS A 148 8.56 5.33 3.75
CA LYS A 148 9.34 6.03 4.78
C LYS A 148 10.68 6.52 4.23
N ALA A 149 11.39 5.70 3.46
CA ALA A 149 12.64 6.08 2.83
C ALA A 149 12.44 7.20 1.79
N LYS A 150 11.40 7.11 0.96
CA LYS A 150 11.03 8.17 0.01
C LYS A 150 10.68 9.47 0.74
N LEU A 151 9.91 9.41 1.83
CA LEU A 151 9.57 10.59 2.64
C LEU A 151 10.81 11.27 3.22
N GLN A 152 11.81 10.50 3.65
CA GLN A 152 13.10 11.05 4.08
C GLN A 152 13.81 11.77 2.93
N GLN A 153 13.93 11.13 1.77
CA GLN A 153 14.52 11.74 0.56
C GLN A 153 13.77 13.00 0.10
N LEU A 154 12.44 13.01 0.24
CA LEU A 154 11.61 14.18 -0.07
C LEU A 154 12.01 15.39 0.76
N HIS A 155 12.21 15.20 2.06
CA HIS A 155 12.60 16.28 2.95
C HIS A 155 14.05 16.72 2.78
N THR A 156 14.97 15.80 2.51
CA THR A 156 16.41 16.12 2.43
C THR A 156 16.81 16.72 1.09
N ASP A 157 16.32 16.16 -0.02
CA ASP A 157 16.92 16.39 -1.34
C ASP A 157 15.89 16.84 -2.38
N ILE A 158 14.78 16.11 -2.51
CA ILE A 158 13.86 16.29 -3.64
C ILE A 158 13.06 17.59 -3.56
N ILE A 159 12.42 17.90 -2.41
CA ILE A 159 11.62 19.14 -2.27
C ILE A 159 12.50 20.39 -2.38
N PRO A 160 13.67 20.48 -1.72
CA PRO A 160 14.58 21.59 -1.92
C PRO A 160 15.01 21.76 -3.39
N GLY A 161 15.31 20.67 -4.11
CA GLY A 161 15.64 20.70 -5.53
C GLY A 161 14.48 21.19 -6.41
N LEU A 162 13.27 20.68 -6.17
CA LEU A 162 12.06 21.07 -6.89
C LEU A 162 11.67 22.53 -6.65
N SER A 163 11.95 23.07 -5.47
CA SER A 163 11.65 24.47 -5.13
C SER A 163 12.28 25.45 -6.13
N ASN A 164 13.55 25.24 -6.46
CA ASN A 164 14.25 26.06 -7.44
C ASN A 164 13.70 25.85 -8.86
N LYS A 165 13.34 24.62 -9.20
CA LYS A 165 12.94 24.23 -10.56
C LYS A 165 11.52 24.68 -10.93
N GLN A 166 10.58 24.57 -9.98
CA GLN A 166 9.18 24.91 -10.17
C GLN A 166 8.85 26.35 -9.78
N LEU A 167 9.85 27.14 -9.35
CA LEU A 167 9.68 28.50 -8.83
C LEU A 167 8.64 28.56 -7.70
N ALA A 168 8.58 27.50 -6.89
CA ALA A 168 7.67 27.34 -5.77
C ALA A 168 8.46 27.30 -4.47
N THR A 169 7.90 27.82 -3.38
CA THR A 169 8.53 27.70 -2.06
C THR A 169 8.45 26.26 -1.54
N VAL A 170 9.41 25.86 -0.69
CA VAL A 170 9.38 24.57 0.02
C VAL A 170 8.02 24.31 0.69
N GLN A 171 7.42 25.35 1.29
CA GLN A 171 6.11 25.24 1.92
C GLN A 171 4.98 24.94 0.92
N GLN A 172 5.04 25.49 -0.30
CA GLN A 172 4.08 25.19 -1.35
C GLN A 172 4.23 23.78 -1.92
N LEU A 173 5.36 23.10 -1.68
CA LEU A 173 5.64 21.72 -2.11
C LEU A 173 5.35 20.67 -1.02
N GLN A 174 5.00 21.10 0.19
CA GLN A 174 4.79 20.19 1.32
C GLN A 174 3.66 19.17 1.09
N PHE A 175 2.71 19.47 0.21
CA PHE A 175 1.63 18.55 -0.19
C PHE A 175 2.17 17.21 -0.73
N ILE A 176 3.38 17.20 -1.33
CA ILE A 176 4.03 15.97 -1.80
C ILE A 176 4.44 15.12 -0.59
N ALA A 177 5.12 15.71 0.39
CA ALA A 177 5.49 15.01 1.62
C ALA A 177 4.25 14.52 2.40
N GLU A 178 3.16 15.31 2.43
CA GLU A 178 1.90 14.91 3.05
C GLU A 178 1.28 13.68 2.37
N ALA A 179 1.31 13.60 1.04
CA ALA A 179 0.85 12.44 0.29
C ALA A 179 1.65 11.18 0.65
N TRP A 180 2.99 11.28 0.66
CA TRP A 180 3.86 10.15 1.02
C TRP A 180 3.75 9.73 2.49
N SER A 181 3.57 10.68 3.39
CA SER A 181 3.23 10.39 4.79
C SER A 181 1.90 9.66 4.89
N GLN A 182 0.89 10.03 4.10
CA GLN A 182 -0.39 9.33 4.07
C GLN A 182 -0.26 7.92 3.48
N ILE A 183 0.54 7.72 2.44
CA ILE A 183 0.83 6.39 1.88
C ILE A 183 1.45 5.50 2.95
N MET A 184 2.50 5.98 3.63
CA MET A 184 3.18 5.26 4.71
C MET A 184 2.19 4.85 5.82
N GLU A 185 1.38 5.80 6.30
CA GLU A 185 0.41 5.54 7.37
C GLU A 185 -0.69 4.56 6.95
N SER A 186 -1.15 4.66 5.71
CA SER A 186 -2.15 3.73 5.17
C SER A 186 -1.61 2.30 5.08
N ARG A 187 -0.34 2.13 4.73
CA ARG A 187 0.35 0.83 4.74
C ARG A 187 0.50 0.27 6.14
N ARG A 188 0.81 1.12 7.13
CA ARG A 188 0.81 0.73 8.55
C ARG A 188 -0.55 0.17 8.98
N VAL A 189 -1.64 0.86 8.67
CA VAL A 189 -3.00 0.41 9.02
C VAL A 189 -3.36 -0.88 8.31
N LEU A 190 -3.13 -0.99 7.00
CA LEU A 190 -3.38 -2.22 6.24
C LEU A 190 -2.58 -3.40 6.80
N LYS A 191 -1.27 -3.22 7.05
CA LYS A 191 -0.40 -4.22 7.70
C LYS A 191 -1.09 -4.79 8.93
N TRP A 192 -1.50 -3.95 9.86
CA TRP A 192 -2.13 -4.41 11.10
C TRP A 192 -3.55 -4.94 10.91
N SER A 193 -4.29 -4.48 9.89
CA SER A 193 -5.59 -5.05 9.55
C SER A 193 -5.51 -6.54 9.15
N TYR A 194 -4.41 -6.99 8.54
CA TYR A 194 -4.20 -8.41 8.21
C TYR A 194 -3.85 -9.25 9.42
N ALA A 195 -3.05 -8.72 10.36
CA ALA A 195 -2.86 -9.37 11.65
C ALA A 195 -4.18 -9.48 12.43
N TYR A 196 -5.01 -8.42 12.40
CA TYR A 196 -6.35 -8.44 13.00
C TYR A 196 -7.24 -9.52 12.37
N ALA A 197 -7.22 -9.65 11.04
CA ALA A 197 -7.99 -10.65 10.32
C ALA A 197 -7.68 -12.08 10.79
N TYR A 198 -6.41 -12.39 11.06
CA TYR A 198 -6.01 -13.71 11.56
C TYR A 198 -6.63 -14.06 12.93
N TYR A 199 -6.78 -13.07 13.81
CA TYR A 199 -7.35 -13.27 15.15
C TYR A 199 -8.89 -13.21 15.17
N LEU A 200 -9.55 -12.90 14.05
CA LEU A 200 -10.99 -13.06 13.94
C LEU A 200 -11.34 -14.55 13.98
N ARG A 201 -12.31 -14.90 14.84
CA ARG A 201 -12.75 -16.30 14.98
C ARG A 201 -13.50 -16.75 13.72
N GLU A 202 -13.43 -18.04 13.41
CA GLU A 202 -14.11 -18.64 12.26
C GLU A 202 -15.64 -18.47 12.30
N ASP A 203 -16.23 -18.37 13.49
CA ASP A 203 -17.67 -18.12 13.66
C ASP A 203 -18.10 -16.67 13.33
N GLN A 204 -17.14 -15.77 13.12
CA GLN A 204 -17.37 -14.34 12.86
C GLN A 204 -17.37 -14.00 11.36
N VAL A 205 -18.03 -14.82 10.54
CA VAL A 205 -18.03 -14.72 9.07
C VAL A 205 -18.40 -13.31 8.57
N GLU A 206 -19.43 -12.68 9.14
CA GLU A 206 -19.85 -11.32 8.76
C GLU A 206 -18.78 -10.27 9.02
N LYS A 207 -18.04 -10.39 10.13
CA LYS A 207 -16.96 -9.46 10.48
C LYS A 207 -15.76 -9.64 9.55
N GLN A 208 -15.44 -10.88 9.19
CA GLN A 208 -14.38 -11.18 8.23
C GLN A 208 -14.72 -10.62 6.85
N ALA A 209 -15.94 -10.85 6.37
CA ALA A 209 -16.42 -10.30 5.09
C ALA A 209 -16.42 -8.77 5.09
N PHE A 210 -16.86 -8.15 6.18
CA PHE A 210 -16.84 -6.69 6.33
C PHE A 210 -15.42 -6.13 6.36
N LEU A 211 -14.50 -6.75 7.10
CA LEU A 211 -13.10 -6.36 7.15
C LEU A 211 -12.45 -6.45 5.76
N LYS A 212 -12.64 -7.57 5.05
CA LYS A 212 -12.14 -7.77 3.68
C LYS A 212 -12.63 -6.67 2.75
N LEU A 213 -13.94 -6.38 2.77
CA LEU A 213 -14.52 -5.29 1.99
C LEU A 213 -13.90 -3.92 2.32
N LYS A 214 -13.56 -3.68 3.60
CA LYS A 214 -12.91 -2.44 4.03
C LYS A 214 -11.46 -2.36 3.57
N GLN A 215 -10.71 -3.46 3.66
CA GLN A 215 -9.34 -3.57 3.14
C GLN A 215 -9.33 -3.28 1.64
N ASP A 216 -10.16 -3.97 0.86
CA ASP A 216 -10.26 -3.79 -0.59
C ASP A 216 -10.59 -2.33 -0.97
N LYS A 217 -11.53 -1.71 -0.23
CA LYS A 217 -11.91 -0.30 -0.44
C LYS A 217 -10.81 0.69 -0.07
N ALA A 218 -9.94 0.36 0.88
CA ALA A 218 -8.80 1.20 1.26
C ALA A 218 -7.62 1.06 0.28
N GLU A 219 -7.39 -0.15 -0.25
CA GLU A 219 -6.30 -0.42 -1.18
C GLU A 219 -6.43 0.32 -2.51
N ILE A 220 -7.65 0.44 -3.05
CA ILE A 220 -7.89 1.08 -4.35
C ILE A 220 -7.40 2.54 -4.37
N PRO A 221 -7.89 3.46 -3.51
CA PRO A 221 -7.42 4.85 -3.51
C PRO A 221 -5.97 4.98 -3.06
N LEU A 222 -5.48 4.12 -2.15
CA LEU A 222 -4.08 4.12 -1.75
C LEU A 222 -3.15 3.83 -2.94
N ARG A 223 -3.51 2.86 -3.78
CA ARG A 223 -2.75 2.54 -4.99
C ARG A 223 -2.78 3.68 -6.00
N LYS A 224 -3.94 4.34 -6.18
CA LYS A 224 -4.06 5.53 -7.03
C LYS A 224 -3.19 6.67 -6.55
N LEU A 225 -3.22 6.94 -5.24
CA LEU A 225 -2.38 7.97 -4.62
C LEU A 225 -0.90 7.67 -4.84
N TYR A 226 -0.47 6.42 -4.61
CA TYR A 226 0.93 6.03 -4.82
C TYR A 226 1.39 6.24 -6.26
N ASN A 227 0.69 5.66 -7.24
CA ASN A 227 1.08 5.77 -8.64
C ASN A 227 1.12 7.24 -9.10
N TYR A 228 0.07 7.99 -8.77
CA TYR A 228 -0.01 9.41 -9.13
C TYR A 228 1.09 10.23 -8.47
N ALA A 229 1.42 9.95 -7.21
CA ALA A 229 2.50 10.62 -6.50
C ALA A 229 3.88 10.31 -7.11
N GLU A 230 4.13 9.08 -7.54
CA GLU A 230 5.41 8.66 -8.11
C GLU A 230 5.57 9.16 -9.56
N ASP A 231 4.58 8.93 -10.42
CA ASP A 231 4.65 9.25 -11.85
C ASP A 231 4.76 10.77 -12.09
N GLU A 232 3.90 11.56 -11.46
CA GLU A 232 3.90 13.03 -11.63
C GLU A 232 5.12 13.67 -10.96
N LEU A 233 5.60 13.12 -9.83
CA LEU A 233 6.83 13.59 -9.21
C LEU A 233 8.02 13.38 -10.14
N ASN A 234 8.13 12.19 -10.75
CA ASN A 234 9.19 11.89 -11.70
C ASN A 234 9.09 12.80 -12.95
N ALA A 235 7.89 13.05 -13.46
CA ALA A 235 7.70 14.01 -14.55
C ALA A 235 8.17 15.44 -14.20
N LEU A 236 7.94 15.91 -12.96
CA LEU A 236 8.46 17.19 -12.47
C LEU A 236 9.98 17.18 -12.29
N LEU A 237 10.56 16.05 -11.91
CA LEU A 237 12.00 15.86 -11.77
C LEU A 237 12.72 15.80 -13.12
N ASP A 238 12.05 15.34 -14.17
CA ASP A 238 12.59 15.23 -15.53
C ASP A 238 12.37 16.47 -16.40
N SER A 239 11.49 17.41 -16.01
CA SER A 239 11.22 18.62 -16.80
C SER A 239 12.44 19.54 -16.97
N ASP A 240 12.49 20.41 -17.98
CA ASP A 240 13.58 21.42 -18.09
C ASP A 240 13.27 22.73 -17.33
N GLY A 241 12.08 22.83 -16.72
CA GLY A 241 11.62 24.03 -16.02
C GLY A 241 10.26 23.85 -15.34
N PRO A 242 9.59 24.97 -14.98
CA PRO A 242 8.27 24.94 -14.37
C PRO A 242 7.26 24.23 -15.27
N SER A 243 6.54 23.27 -14.70
CA SER A 243 5.51 22.51 -15.42
C SER A 243 4.20 23.28 -15.45
N GLU A 244 3.57 23.37 -16.62
CA GLU A 244 2.22 23.93 -16.77
C GLU A 244 1.18 23.12 -15.99
N ASN A 245 1.45 21.83 -15.76
CA ASN A 245 0.59 20.92 -15.02
C ASN A 245 0.79 20.98 -13.49
N PHE A 246 1.71 21.81 -12.97
CA PHE A 246 2.04 21.82 -11.54
C PHE A 246 0.83 22.08 -10.64
N ASN A 247 -0.04 23.03 -11.00
CA ASN A 247 -1.24 23.32 -10.21
C ASN A 247 -2.26 22.18 -10.24
N LYS A 248 -2.38 21.49 -11.38
CA LYS A 248 -3.23 20.30 -11.51
C LYS A 248 -2.70 19.18 -10.64
N PHE A 249 -1.40 18.87 -10.73
CA PHE A 249 -0.73 17.90 -9.87
C PHE A 249 -0.97 18.19 -8.38
N ARG A 250 -0.80 19.44 -7.95
CA ARG A 250 -1.07 19.85 -6.57
C ARG A 250 -2.50 19.58 -6.13
N SER A 251 -3.48 19.94 -6.96
CA SER A 251 -4.90 19.73 -6.65
C SER A 251 -5.22 18.24 -6.57
N ASP A 252 -4.90 17.49 -7.62
CA ASP A 252 -5.25 16.07 -7.76
C ASP A 252 -4.56 15.23 -6.68
N LEU A 253 -3.28 15.49 -6.38
CA LEU A 253 -2.55 14.76 -5.33
C LEU A 253 -3.15 15.03 -3.95
N SER A 254 -3.55 16.27 -3.68
CA SER A 254 -4.18 16.64 -2.41
C SER A 254 -5.54 15.95 -2.25
N ASP A 255 -6.32 15.85 -3.32
CA ASP A 255 -7.61 15.16 -3.32
C ASP A 255 -7.45 13.65 -3.11
N TRP A 256 -6.53 13.00 -3.83
CA TRP A 256 -6.22 11.58 -3.62
C TRP A 256 -5.72 11.30 -2.20
N THR A 257 -4.91 12.21 -1.65
CA THR A 257 -4.44 12.13 -0.26
C THR A 257 -5.61 12.15 0.72
N ARG A 258 -6.57 13.07 0.52
CA ARG A 258 -7.77 13.17 1.35
C ARG A 258 -8.66 11.93 1.23
N ILE A 259 -8.92 11.44 0.01
CA ILE A 259 -9.73 10.23 -0.23
C ILE A 259 -9.10 9.02 0.43
N THR A 260 -7.78 8.84 0.28
CA THR A 260 -7.03 7.73 0.89
C THR A 260 -7.08 7.80 2.42
N ARG A 261 -6.93 8.99 3.00
CA ARG A 261 -7.05 9.19 4.45
C ARG A 261 -8.42 8.78 4.98
N ILE A 262 -9.48 9.20 4.32
CA ILE A 262 -10.85 8.87 4.72
C ILE A 262 -11.06 7.36 4.68
N THR A 263 -10.72 6.71 3.56
CA THR A 263 -10.96 5.28 3.37
C THR A 263 -10.14 4.41 4.32
N THR A 264 -8.91 4.83 4.66
CA THR A 264 -8.03 4.09 5.59
C THR A 264 -8.34 4.35 7.05
N SER A 265 -8.88 5.52 7.42
CA SER A 265 -9.28 5.84 8.80
C SER A 265 -10.46 5.01 9.33
N PHE A 266 -11.16 4.29 8.45
CA PHE A 266 -12.28 3.43 8.81
C PHE A 266 -11.90 1.94 8.95
N LEU A 267 -10.59 1.65 8.97
CA LEU A 267 -9.98 0.37 9.34
C LEU A 267 -9.46 0.46 10.77
#